data_AF-A0A929C357-F1
#
_entry.id   AF-A0A929C357-F1
#
_cell.length_a   1.000
_cell.length_b   1.000
_cell.length_c   1.000
_cell.angle_alpha   90.00
_cell.angle_beta   90.00
_cell.angle_gamma   90.00
#
_symmetry.space_group_name_H-M   'P 1'
#
loop_
_entity.id
_entity.type
_entity.pdbx_description
1 polymer ?
#
loop_
_entity_poly.entity_id
_entity_poly.type
_entity_poly.pdbx_seq_one_letter_code
_entity_poly.pdbx_strand_id
1 'polypeptide(L)'
;MPDMVAPLLILNQILTAGNTITAFSLLLYALTFNLRERVARSLAVLLACVTIVYFGDVLVATTHSPGEAEVWLRLQWLGISFVPAAYLQLSDALLAATGRPSRGRRSRLVGLSYLLSGLTLAGVAFTRLIAADVVINEAVEYLRPGPLFPLFSLFLLINLILAGYNYGRAYKRCLTRSSKRRMRYLLA
;
A
#
# COMPACT_ATOMS: atom_id res chain seq x y z
N MET A 1 23.56 13.17 25.22
CA MET A 1 23.30 11.82 24.67
C MET A 1 23.79 11.86 23.24
N PRO A 2 24.65 10.93 22.77
CA PRO A 2 25.03 10.92 21.36
C PRO A 2 23.77 10.88 20.51
N ASP A 3 23.74 11.67 19.45
CA ASP A 3 22.53 11.99 18.67
C ASP A 3 21.97 10.73 18.01
N MET A 4 21.07 10.01 18.69
CA MET A 4 20.46 8.76 18.22
C MET A 4 19.68 8.93 16.91
N VAL A 5 19.44 10.19 16.50
CA VAL A 5 18.77 10.58 15.26
C VAL A 5 19.58 10.13 14.03
N ALA A 6 20.90 10.31 14.02
CA ALA A 6 21.70 10.02 12.83
C ALA A 6 21.71 8.52 12.45
N PRO A 7 21.94 7.57 13.38
CA PRO A 7 21.81 6.14 13.08
C PRO A 7 20.40 5.74 12.60
N LEU A 8 19.35 6.35 13.16
CA LEU A 8 17.96 6.09 12.77
C LEU A 8 17.65 6.55 11.34
N LEU A 9 18.15 7.72 10.93
CA LEU A 9 17.99 8.23 9.58
C LEU A 9 18.68 7.34 8.54
N ILE A 10 19.92 6.91 8.82
CA ILE A 10 20.66 5.99 7.95
C ILE A 10 19.90 4.66 7.82
N LEU A 11 19.41 4.11 8.93
CA LEU A 11 18.63 2.87 8.89
C LEU A 11 17.34 3.04 8.07
N ASN A 12 16.60 4.13 8.27
CA ASN A 12 15.39 4.43 7.50
C ASN A 12 15.68 4.53 6.00
N GLN A 13 16.80 5.16 5.61
CA GLN A 13 17.21 5.28 4.21
C GLN A 13 17.56 3.93 3.59
N ILE A 14 18.28 3.07 4.32
CA ILE A 14 18.58 1.70 3.88
C ILE A 14 17.30 0.89 3.69
N LEU A 15 16.37 0.96 4.67
CA LEU A 15 15.08 0.26 4.59
C LEU A 15 14.23 0.77 3.43
N THR A 16 14.17 2.08 3.22
CA THR A 16 13.42 2.72 2.13
C THR A 16 13.97 2.29 0.76
N ALA A 17 15.29 2.31 0.58
CA ALA A 17 15.94 1.84 -0.64
C ALA A 17 15.70 0.33 -0.86
N GLY A 18 15.87 -0.48 0.18
CA GLY A 18 15.62 -1.92 0.13
C GLY A 18 14.16 -2.26 -0.22
N ASN A 19 13.20 -1.58 0.38
CA ASN A 19 11.78 -1.73 0.09
C ASN A 19 11.45 -1.31 -1.35
N THR A 20 12.04 -0.22 -1.84
CA THR A 20 11.87 0.22 -3.24
C THR A 20 12.36 -0.82 -4.23
N ILE A 21 13.59 -1.31 -4.05
CA ILE A 21 14.21 -2.29 -4.95
C ILE A 21 13.43 -3.61 -4.94
N THR A 22 13.07 -4.11 -3.75
CA THR A 22 12.33 -5.38 -3.62
C THR A 22 10.92 -5.27 -4.18
N ALA A 23 10.17 -4.21 -3.86
CA ALA A 23 8.83 -4.00 -4.40
C ALA A 23 8.85 -3.88 -5.93
N PHE A 24 9.78 -3.10 -6.48
CA PHE A 24 9.93 -2.93 -7.93
C PHE A 24 10.33 -4.23 -8.63
N SER A 25 11.29 -4.97 -8.09
CA SER A 25 11.72 -6.27 -8.63
C SER A 25 10.57 -7.29 -8.66
N LEU A 26 9.83 -7.39 -7.55
CA LEU A 26 8.66 -8.27 -7.46
C LEU A 26 7.53 -7.82 -8.40
N LEU A 27 7.34 -6.50 -8.57
CA LEU A 27 6.38 -5.95 -9.52
C LEU A 27 6.70 -6.38 -10.95
N LEU A 28 7.94 -6.18 -11.40
CA LEU A 28 8.39 -6.59 -12.73
C LEU A 28 8.24 -8.10 -12.94
N TYR A 29 8.62 -8.90 -11.94
CA TYR A 29 8.41 -10.34 -11.98
C TYR A 29 6.92 -10.71 -12.13
N ALA A 30 6.05 -10.09 -11.33
CA ALA A 30 4.60 -10.34 -11.37
C ALA A 30 3.96 -9.94 -12.72
N LEU A 31 4.39 -8.80 -13.28
CA LEU A 31 3.96 -8.32 -14.60
C LEU A 31 4.44 -9.23 -15.74
N THR A 32 5.62 -9.84 -15.62
CA THR A 32 6.21 -10.62 -16.71
C THR A 32 5.64 -12.03 -16.80
N PHE A 33 5.47 -12.73 -15.67
CA PHE A 33 5.23 -14.17 -15.70
C PHE A 33 3.83 -14.62 -15.28
N ASN A 34 3.07 -13.82 -14.50
CA ASN A 34 1.90 -14.34 -13.78
C ASN A 34 0.59 -13.54 -13.95
N LEU A 35 0.47 -12.66 -14.95
CA LEU A 35 -0.72 -11.80 -15.12
C LEU A 35 -2.04 -12.54 -15.39
N ARG A 36 -1.99 -13.80 -15.85
CA ARG A 36 -3.19 -14.61 -16.11
C ARG A 36 -3.90 -15.05 -14.82
N GLU A 37 -3.15 -15.20 -13.73
CA GLU A 37 -3.69 -15.62 -12.43
C GLU A 37 -4.23 -14.42 -11.65
N ARG A 38 -5.47 -14.55 -11.14
CA ARG A 38 -6.15 -13.44 -10.44
C ARG A 38 -5.37 -12.96 -9.22
N VAL A 39 -4.77 -13.88 -8.47
CA VAL A 39 -3.97 -13.59 -7.27
C VAL A 39 -2.73 -12.78 -7.63
N ALA A 40 -1.99 -13.21 -8.64
CA ALA A 40 -0.78 -12.53 -9.08
C ALA A 40 -1.08 -11.15 -9.66
N ARG A 41 -2.19 -10.99 -10.40
CA ARG A 41 -2.64 -9.67 -10.85
C ARG A 41 -2.97 -8.73 -9.68
N SER A 42 -3.70 -9.19 -8.68
CA SER A 42 -3.98 -8.36 -7.48
C SER A 42 -2.72 -8.05 -6.66
N LEU A 43 -1.76 -8.99 -6.62
CA LEU A 43 -0.46 -8.76 -6.00
C LEU A 43 0.33 -7.69 -6.77
N ALA A 44 0.32 -7.73 -8.10
CA ALA A 44 0.96 -6.72 -8.93
C ALA A 44 0.37 -5.32 -8.70
N VAL A 45 -0.96 -5.21 -8.53
CA VAL A 45 -1.60 -3.92 -8.19
C VAL A 45 -1.13 -3.41 -6.82
N LEU A 46 -1.08 -4.28 -5.81
CA LEU A 46 -0.57 -3.91 -4.48
C LEU A 46 0.91 -3.50 -4.56
N LEU A 47 1.75 -4.27 -5.25
CA LEU A 47 3.16 -3.96 -5.44
C LEU A 47 3.35 -2.64 -6.19
N ALA A 48 2.55 -2.35 -7.21
CA ALA A 48 2.58 -1.06 -7.91
C ALA A 48 2.28 0.11 -6.95
N CYS A 49 1.28 -0.02 -6.08
CA CYS A 49 0.99 1.00 -5.06
C CYS A 49 2.21 1.17 -4.13
N VAL A 50 2.76 0.08 -3.61
CA VAL A 50 3.91 0.09 -2.69
C VAL A 50 5.16 0.69 -3.35
N THR A 51 5.43 0.33 -4.60
CA THR A 51 6.53 0.90 -5.40
C THR A 51 6.36 2.40 -5.54
N ILE A 52 5.16 2.89 -5.85
CA ILE A 52 4.91 4.35 -5.98
C ILE A 52 5.15 5.06 -4.65
N VAL A 53 4.74 4.46 -3.52
CA VAL A 53 4.97 5.04 -2.19
C VAL A 53 6.46 5.17 -1.88
N TYR A 54 7.20 4.06 -1.93
CA TYR A 54 8.63 4.08 -1.55
C TYR A 54 9.51 4.79 -2.57
N PHE A 55 9.14 4.76 -3.86
CA PHE A 55 9.83 5.55 -4.87
C PHE A 55 9.68 7.06 -4.60
N GLY A 56 8.48 7.48 -4.16
CA GLY A 56 8.26 8.86 -3.68
C GLY A 56 9.20 9.23 -2.53
N ASP A 57 9.35 8.35 -1.53
CA ASP A 57 10.26 8.59 -0.39
C ASP A 57 11.73 8.73 -0.83
N VAL A 58 12.18 7.89 -1.79
CA VAL A 58 13.53 8.00 -2.36
C VAL A 58 13.74 9.34 -3.06
N LEU A 59 12.75 9.81 -3.84
CA LEU A 59 12.85 11.07 -4.58
C LEU A 59 12.86 12.30 -3.66
N VAL A 60 12.04 12.29 -2.61
CA VAL A 60 12.04 13.31 -1.56
C VAL A 60 13.42 13.36 -0.88
N ALA A 61 13.99 12.20 -0.54
CA ALA A 61 15.31 12.14 0.08
C ALA A 61 16.47 12.65 -0.79
N THR A 62 16.30 12.71 -2.11
CA THR A 62 17.32 13.21 -3.06
C THR A 62 17.11 14.66 -3.50
N THR A 63 15.98 15.26 -3.14
CA THR A 63 15.61 16.61 -3.57
C THR A 63 16.23 17.67 -2.66
N HIS A 64 16.72 18.76 -3.25
CA HIS A 64 17.23 19.93 -2.52
C HIS A 64 16.26 21.12 -2.48
N SER A 65 15.17 21.05 -3.26
CA SER A 65 14.18 22.11 -3.40
C SER A 65 12.89 21.75 -2.64
N PRO A 66 12.45 22.57 -1.67
CA PRO A 66 11.21 22.36 -0.94
C PRO A 66 9.96 22.19 -1.82
N GLY A 67 9.91 22.92 -2.94
CA GLY A 67 8.78 22.85 -3.87
C GLY A 67 8.71 21.52 -4.63
N GLU A 68 9.86 20.94 -4.96
CA GLU A 68 9.93 19.64 -5.63
C GLU A 68 9.54 18.51 -4.66
N ALA A 69 9.97 18.60 -3.40
CA ALA A 69 9.60 17.61 -2.39
C ALA A 69 8.10 17.59 -2.12
N GLU A 70 7.43 18.75 -2.08
CA GLU A 70 5.97 18.79 -1.95
C GLU A 70 5.27 18.05 -3.10
N VAL A 71 5.75 18.22 -4.34
CA VAL A 71 5.19 17.53 -5.51
C VAL A 71 5.35 16.03 -5.38
N TRP A 72 6.54 15.55 -4.97
CA TRP A 72 6.79 14.12 -4.77
C TRP A 72 5.96 13.52 -3.63
N LEU A 73 5.84 14.23 -2.51
CA LEU A 73 4.98 13.82 -1.38
C LEU A 73 3.51 13.74 -1.78
N ARG A 74 3.02 14.67 -2.63
CA ARG A 74 1.65 14.60 -3.17
C ARG A 74 1.50 13.47 -4.19
N LEU A 75 2.51 13.18 -5.00
CA LEU A 75 2.49 12.05 -5.93
C LEU A 75 2.45 10.72 -5.19
N GLN A 76 3.15 10.62 -4.05
CA GLN A 76 3.16 9.45 -3.17
C GLN A 76 1.74 9.03 -2.73
N TRP A 77 0.84 10.00 -2.56
CA TRP A 77 -0.56 9.75 -2.20
C TRP A 77 -1.34 8.95 -3.24
N LEU A 78 -0.86 8.88 -4.48
CA LEU A 78 -1.39 7.95 -5.48
C LEU A 78 -1.25 6.52 -4.98
N GLY A 79 -0.06 6.13 -4.51
CA GLY A 79 0.14 4.82 -3.91
C GLY A 79 -0.68 4.63 -2.64
N ILE A 80 -0.56 5.57 -1.69
CA ILE A 80 -1.19 5.49 -0.35
C ILE A 80 -2.71 5.32 -0.45
N SER A 81 -3.36 6.07 -1.34
CA SER A 81 -4.82 6.05 -1.49
C SER A 81 -5.35 4.69 -1.97
N PHE A 82 -4.61 4.00 -2.85
CA PHE A 82 -5.04 2.74 -3.47
C PHE A 82 -4.61 1.48 -2.70
N VAL A 83 -3.67 1.58 -1.75
CA VAL A 83 -3.25 0.44 -0.90
C VAL A 83 -4.43 -0.29 -0.22
N PRO A 84 -5.39 0.39 0.44
CA PRO A 84 -6.53 -0.28 1.09
C PRO A 84 -7.35 -1.15 0.10
N ALA A 85 -7.64 -0.60 -1.08
CA ALA A 85 -8.41 -1.28 -2.12
C ALA A 85 -7.63 -2.47 -2.72
N ALA A 86 -6.32 -2.29 -2.95
CA ALA A 86 -5.44 -3.35 -3.44
C ALA A 86 -5.33 -4.51 -2.44
N TYR A 87 -5.22 -4.23 -1.13
CA TYR A 87 -5.25 -5.26 -0.08
C TYR A 87 -6.56 -6.05 -0.07
N LEU A 88 -7.70 -5.37 -0.15
CA LEU A 88 -8.99 -6.04 -0.25
C LEU A 88 -9.07 -6.92 -1.49
N GLN A 89 -8.64 -6.41 -2.66
CA GLN A 89 -8.62 -7.17 -3.91
C GLN A 89 -7.76 -8.44 -3.80
N LEU A 90 -6.56 -8.32 -3.21
CA LEU A 90 -5.67 -9.46 -2.98
C LEU A 90 -6.28 -10.48 -2.03
N SER A 91 -6.89 -10.02 -0.94
CA SER A 91 -7.56 -10.91 0.03
C SER A 91 -8.72 -11.70 -0.61
N ASP A 92 -9.49 -11.06 -1.50
CA ASP A 92 -10.59 -11.71 -2.22
C ASP A 92 -10.07 -12.71 -3.25
N ALA A 93 -9.00 -12.36 -3.98
CA ALA A 93 -8.37 -13.24 -4.94
C ALA A 93 -7.80 -14.51 -4.28
N LEU A 94 -7.12 -14.37 -3.13
CA LEU A 94 -6.61 -15.49 -2.34
C LEU A 94 -7.74 -16.39 -1.84
N LEU A 95 -8.83 -15.79 -1.36
CA LEU A 95 -9.99 -16.55 -0.92
C LEU A 95 -10.69 -17.26 -2.09
N ALA A 96 -10.74 -16.64 -3.27
CA ALA A 96 -11.29 -17.25 -4.48
C ALA A 96 -10.47 -18.46 -4.95
N ALA A 97 -9.14 -18.39 -4.83
CA ALA A 97 -8.24 -19.50 -5.15
C ALA A 97 -8.47 -20.74 -4.26
N THR A 98 -9.10 -20.58 -3.08
CA THR A 98 -9.48 -21.71 -2.19
C THR A 98 -10.82 -22.38 -2.54
N GLY A 99 -11.37 -22.13 -3.73
CA GLY A 99 -12.59 -22.81 -4.22
C GLY A 99 -13.91 -22.09 -3.89
N ARG A 100 -13.88 -20.81 -3.52
CA ARG A 100 -15.09 -19.97 -3.41
C ARG A 100 -15.05 -18.81 -4.40
N PRO A 101 -15.54 -18.98 -5.64
CA PRO A 101 -15.52 -17.91 -6.62
C PRO A 101 -16.22 -16.67 -6.07
N SER A 102 -15.56 -15.52 -6.19
CA SER A 102 -16.09 -14.23 -5.76
C SER A 102 -17.26 -13.85 -6.68
N ARG A 103 -18.50 -14.12 -6.25
CA ARG A 103 -19.71 -13.71 -6.97
C ARG A 103 -20.45 -12.61 -6.19
N GLY A 104 -20.68 -11.49 -6.86
CA GLY A 104 -21.54 -10.39 -6.42
C GLY A 104 -20.95 -9.50 -5.34
N ARG A 105 -21.32 -9.73 -4.08
CA ARG A 105 -21.12 -8.80 -2.96
C ARG A 105 -19.65 -8.40 -2.74
N ARG A 106 -18.71 -9.34 -2.87
CA ARG A 106 -17.27 -9.06 -2.65
C ARG A 106 -16.64 -8.26 -3.78
N SER A 107 -16.97 -8.57 -5.03
CA SER A 107 -16.53 -7.78 -6.18
C SER A 107 -17.03 -6.32 -6.08
N ARG A 108 -18.28 -6.12 -5.63
CA ARG A 108 -18.82 -4.78 -5.36
C ARG A 108 -18.10 -4.06 -4.22
N LEU A 109 -17.73 -4.75 -3.14
CA LEU A 109 -16.95 -4.16 -2.04
C LEU A 109 -15.56 -3.71 -2.50
N VAL A 110 -14.88 -4.53 -3.32
CA VAL A 110 -13.59 -4.15 -3.92
C VAL A 110 -13.76 -2.93 -4.82
N GLY A 111 -14.78 -2.93 -5.69
CA GLY A 111 -15.10 -1.77 -6.54
C GLY A 111 -15.41 -0.49 -5.75
N LEU A 112 -16.20 -0.59 -4.68
CA LEU A 112 -16.49 0.53 -3.78
C LEU A 112 -15.21 1.05 -3.09
N SER A 113 -14.31 0.14 -2.67
CA SER A 113 -13.04 0.53 -2.08
C SER A 113 -12.16 1.29 -3.09
N TYR A 114 -12.09 0.86 -4.34
CA TYR A 114 -11.41 1.62 -5.40
C TYR A 114 -12.04 2.98 -5.68
N LEU A 115 -13.37 3.09 -5.65
CA LEU A 115 -14.05 4.37 -5.77
C LEU A 115 -13.69 5.31 -4.62
N LEU A 116 -13.70 4.80 -3.38
CA LEU A 116 -13.29 5.57 -2.21
C LEU A 116 -11.82 5.98 -2.28
N SER A 117 -10.92 5.10 -2.72
CA SER A 117 -9.51 5.43 -3.00
C SER A 117 -9.34 6.52 -4.05
N GLY A 118 -10.16 6.51 -5.10
CA GLY A 118 -10.16 7.57 -6.11
C GLY A 118 -10.64 8.91 -5.56
N LEU A 119 -11.68 8.89 -4.71
CA LEU A 119 -12.18 10.08 -4.02
C LEU A 119 -11.15 10.63 -3.03
N THR A 120 -10.43 9.78 -2.29
CA THR A 120 -9.36 10.24 -1.39
C THR A 120 -8.20 10.85 -2.17
N LEU A 121 -7.82 10.25 -3.30
CA LEU A 121 -6.78 10.80 -4.17
C LEU A 121 -7.20 12.15 -4.76
N ALA A 122 -8.43 12.27 -5.27
CA ALA A 122 -8.97 13.54 -5.74
C ALA A 122 -9.01 14.58 -4.61
N GLY A 123 -9.42 14.17 -3.41
CA GLY A 123 -9.39 15.00 -2.22
C GLY A 123 -8.00 15.56 -1.92
N VAL A 124 -6.96 14.73 -1.98
CA VAL A 124 -5.56 15.17 -1.78
C VAL A 124 -5.07 16.07 -2.92
N ALA A 125 -5.45 15.78 -4.16
CA ALA A 125 -5.01 16.57 -5.32
C ALA A 125 -5.61 17.98 -5.33
N PHE A 126 -6.90 18.12 -4.98
CA PHE A 126 -7.62 19.39 -5.07
C PHE A 126 -7.73 20.14 -3.74
N THR A 127 -7.53 19.49 -2.59
CA THR A 127 -7.76 20.09 -1.28
C THR A 127 -6.65 19.77 -0.29
N ARG A 128 -6.44 20.68 0.67
CA ARG A 128 -5.54 20.47 1.82
C ARG A 128 -6.22 19.78 3.00
N LEU A 129 -7.40 19.18 2.78
CA LEU A 129 -8.24 18.60 3.83
C LEU A 129 -7.71 17.25 4.32
N ILE A 130 -7.01 16.50 3.47
CA ILE A 130 -6.48 15.17 3.80
C ILE A 130 -4.97 15.24 4.07
N ALA A 131 -4.23 15.88 3.17
CA ALA A 131 -2.83 16.22 3.35
C ALA A 131 -2.70 17.75 3.38
N ALA A 132 -2.33 18.29 4.54
CA ALA A 132 -2.19 19.73 4.75
C ALA A 132 -0.81 20.19 4.24
N ASP A 133 -0.25 21.23 4.84
CA ASP A 133 1.01 21.81 4.39
C ASP A 133 2.21 20.89 4.65
N VAL A 134 3.22 20.99 3.78
CA VAL A 134 4.53 20.35 3.99
C VAL A 134 5.22 21.02 5.18
N VAL A 135 5.66 20.20 6.12
CA VAL A 135 6.56 20.60 7.19
C VAL A 135 7.95 20.18 6.81
N ILE A 136 8.80 21.18 6.61
CA ILE A 136 10.22 21.00 6.37
C ILE A 136 10.90 21.07 7.73
N ASN A 137 11.49 19.97 8.17
CA ASN A 137 12.35 19.94 9.34
C ASN A 137 13.75 19.54 8.88
N GLU A 138 14.79 19.95 9.61
CA GLU A 138 16.20 19.72 9.23
C GLU A 138 16.55 18.24 9.01
N ALA A 139 15.73 17.32 9.52
CA ALA A 139 15.93 15.87 9.41
C ALA A 139 14.94 15.14 8.48
N VAL A 140 13.71 15.64 8.31
CA VAL A 140 12.64 14.93 7.58
C VAL A 140 11.61 15.91 7.02
N GLU A 141 11.21 15.71 5.77
CA GLU A 141 10.12 16.42 5.11
C GLU A 141 8.86 15.55 5.09
N TYR A 142 7.75 16.06 5.58
CA TYR A 142 6.48 15.31 5.62
C TYR A 142 5.27 16.23 5.46
N LEU A 143 4.17 15.67 4.94
CA LEU A 143 2.87 16.35 4.88
C LEU A 143 2.17 16.30 6.23
N ARG A 144 1.70 17.43 6.74
CA ARG A 144 0.86 17.44 7.95
C ARG A 144 -0.46 16.72 7.70
N PRO A 145 -0.96 15.94 8.68
CA PRO A 145 -2.28 15.34 8.57
C PRO A 145 -3.34 16.45 8.57
N GLY A 146 -4.19 16.47 7.55
CA GLY A 146 -5.34 17.36 7.49
C GLY A 146 -6.51 16.88 8.36
N PRO A 147 -7.58 17.68 8.50
CA PRO A 147 -8.75 17.33 9.32
C PRO A 147 -9.48 16.05 8.87
N LEU A 148 -9.43 15.68 7.59
CA LEU A 148 -10.02 14.46 7.05
C LEU A 148 -9.06 13.25 7.08
N PHE A 149 -7.81 13.43 7.49
CA PHE A 149 -6.85 12.33 7.62
C PHE A 149 -7.34 11.18 8.52
N PRO A 150 -7.99 11.43 9.68
CA PRO A 150 -8.54 10.36 10.52
C PRO A 150 -9.62 9.53 9.81
N LEU A 151 -10.41 10.14 8.91
CA LEU A 151 -11.42 9.43 8.12
C LEU A 151 -10.76 8.47 7.13
N PHE A 152 -9.68 8.90 6.48
CA PHE A 152 -8.86 8.03 5.63
C PHE A 152 -8.24 6.88 6.45
N SER A 153 -7.70 7.16 7.64
CA SER A 153 -7.17 6.14 8.53
C SER A 153 -8.22 5.12 8.96
N LEU A 154 -9.45 5.55 9.24
CA LEU A 154 -10.57 4.65 9.53
C LEU A 154 -10.91 3.78 8.31
N PHE A 155 -10.96 4.37 7.12
CA PHE A 155 -11.15 3.63 5.86
C PHE A 155 -10.06 2.56 5.66
N LEU A 156 -8.78 2.92 5.82
CA LEU A 156 -7.66 2.00 5.78
C LEU A 156 -7.86 0.84 6.77
N LEU A 157 -8.13 1.15 8.04
CA LEU A 157 -8.32 0.16 9.09
C LEU A 157 -9.45 -0.82 8.79
N ILE A 158 -10.60 -0.32 8.33
CA ILE A 158 -11.75 -1.17 7.96
C ILE A 158 -11.35 -2.13 6.82
N ASN A 159 -10.66 -1.64 5.79
CA ASN A 159 -10.20 -2.48 4.68
C ASN A 159 -9.19 -3.54 5.15
N LEU A 160 -8.25 -3.18 6.04
CA LEU A 160 -7.27 -4.11 6.59
C LEU A 160 -7.92 -5.19 7.45
N ILE A 161 -8.90 -4.85 8.30
CA ILE A 161 -9.64 -5.82 9.11
C ILE A 161 -10.41 -6.79 8.21
N LEU A 162 -11.10 -6.27 7.19
CA LEU A 162 -11.83 -7.10 6.23
C LEU A 162 -10.89 -8.01 5.41
N ALA A 163 -9.73 -7.48 5.00
CA ALA A 163 -8.70 -8.26 4.30
C ALA A 163 -8.15 -9.38 5.20
N GLY A 164 -7.81 -9.08 6.45
CA GLY A 164 -7.34 -10.06 7.44
C GLY A 164 -8.38 -11.14 7.72
N TYR A 165 -9.65 -10.78 7.83
CA TYR A 165 -10.75 -11.75 7.98
C TYR A 165 -10.86 -12.69 6.77
N ASN A 166 -10.77 -12.16 5.55
CA ASN A 166 -10.76 -12.97 4.33
C ASN A 166 -9.54 -13.89 4.27
N TYR A 167 -8.37 -13.38 4.66
CA TYR A 167 -7.13 -14.12 4.69
C TYR A 167 -7.19 -15.31 5.67
N GLY A 168 -7.61 -15.06 6.92
CA GLY A 168 -7.76 -16.13 7.93
C GLY A 168 -8.74 -17.21 7.51
N ARG A 169 -9.81 -16.83 6.79
CA ARG A 169 -10.72 -17.81 6.18
C ARG A 169 -10.11 -18.60 5.03
N ALA A 170 -9.29 -17.97 4.20
CA ALA A 170 -8.57 -18.66 3.14
C ALA A 170 -7.63 -19.71 3.74
N TYR A 171 -6.88 -19.35 4.80
CA TYR A 171 -6.01 -20.27 5.53
C TYR A 171 -6.73 -21.51 6.09
N LYS A 172 -7.89 -21.31 6.73
CA LYS A 172 -8.70 -22.43 7.27
C LYS A 172 -9.21 -23.38 6.19
N ARG A 173 -9.32 -22.93 4.93
CA ARG A 173 -9.86 -23.70 3.80
C ARG A 173 -8.84 -24.39 2.92
N CYS A 174 -7.56 -24.09 3.07
CA CYS A 174 -6.50 -24.80 2.35
C CYS A 174 -6.59 -26.31 2.63
N LEU A 175 -6.87 -27.11 1.60
CA LEU A 175 -7.06 -28.56 1.74
C LEU A 175 -5.74 -29.32 1.84
N THR A 176 -4.69 -28.84 1.16
CA THR A 176 -3.38 -29.51 1.12
C THR A 176 -2.41 -28.93 2.14
N ARG A 177 -1.53 -29.79 2.71
CA ARG A 177 -0.44 -29.36 3.61
C ARG A 177 0.48 -28.32 2.95
N SER A 178 0.74 -28.48 1.64
CA SER A 178 1.54 -27.53 0.85
C SER A 178 0.88 -26.15 0.76
N SER A 179 -0.42 -26.08 0.46
CA SER A 179 -1.17 -24.81 0.39
C SER A 179 -1.26 -24.13 1.76
N LYS A 180 -1.49 -24.89 2.85
CA LYS A 180 -1.43 -24.36 4.22
C LYS A 180 -0.05 -23.80 4.57
N ARG A 181 1.03 -24.45 4.15
CA ARG A 181 2.41 -23.99 4.40
C ARG A 181 2.69 -22.66 3.67
N ARG A 182 2.29 -22.56 2.40
CA ARG A 182 2.43 -21.33 1.61
C ARG A 182 1.63 -20.16 2.17
N MET A 183 0.38 -20.41 2.58
CA MET A 183 -0.49 -19.39 3.19
C MET A 183 0.00 -18.99 4.59
N ARG A 184 0.69 -19.88 5.31
CA ARG A 184 1.32 -19.53 6.59
C ARG A 184 2.44 -18.50 6.43
N TYR A 185 3.20 -18.56 5.34
CA TYR A 185 4.26 -17.58 5.08
C TYR A 185 3.76 -16.15 4.84
N LEU A 186 2.46 -15.94 4.56
CA LEU A 186 1.91 -14.57 4.53
C LEU A 186 1.12 -14.23 5.81
N LEU A 187 1.04 -15.13 6.79
CA LEU A 187 0.40 -14.91 8.10
C LEU A 187 1.38 -14.71 9.24
N ALA A 188 2.58 -15.28 9.11
CA ALA A 188 3.68 -15.18 10.06
C ALA A 188 4.57 -14.00 9.67
#